data_AF-A0A7W0X2Q4-F1
#
_entry.id   AF-A0A7W0X2Q4-F1
#
_cell.length_a   1.000
_cell.length_b   1.000
_cell.length_c   1.000
_cell.angle_alpha   90.00
_cell.angle_beta   90.00
_cell.angle_gamma   90.00
#
_symmetry.space_group_name_H-M   'P 1'
#
loop_
_entity.id
_entity.type
_entity.pdbx_description
1 polymer ?
#
loop_
_entity_poly.entity_id
_entity_poly.type
_entity_poly.pdbx_seq_one_letter_code
_entity_poly.pdbx_strand_id
1 'polypeptide(L)'
;METPHDRMKASNPGPWQFHVRRYGLGHVVTDANGSVMASSVPIGAGPLLAAGPELLAALQRVAELVPAGSPAHNVAVDALEQFAEREGMTLADWQPATTHQSRHPNQRLQGTPASGRP
;
A
#
# COMPACT_ATOMS: atom_id res chain seq x y z
N MET A 1 -14.51 -26.28 -0.38
CA MET A 1 -13.07 -26.46 -0.67
C MET A 1 -12.65 -25.18 -1.38
N GLU A 2 -12.38 -24.14 -0.61
CA GLU A 2 -12.13 -22.78 -1.11
C GLU A 2 -10.67 -22.68 -1.59
N THR A 3 -10.47 -22.16 -2.79
CA THR A 3 -9.15 -22.01 -3.41
C THR A 3 -8.35 -20.91 -2.68
N PRO A 4 -7.02 -21.03 -2.58
CA PRO A 4 -6.18 -20.04 -1.89
C PRO A 4 -6.15 -18.63 -2.53
N HIS A 5 -6.84 -18.42 -3.65
CA HIS A 5 -7.02 -17.11 -4.29
C HIS A 5 -8.24 -16.32 -3.81
N ASP A 6 -9.19 -16.95 -3.10
CA ASP A 6 -10.41 -16.25 -2.65
C ASP A 6 -10.13 -15.31 -1.45
N ARG A 7 -9.02 -15.53 -0.74
CA ARG A 7 -8.60 -14.71 0.41
C ARG A 7 -8.02 -13.33 0.02
N MET A 8 -7.72 -13.10 -1.27
CA MET A 8 -7.22 -11.81 -1.78
C MET A 8 -8.34 -10.80 -2.10
N LYS A 9 -9.60 -11.12 -1.78
CA LYS A 9 -10.76 -10.20 -1.84
C LYS A 9 -10.92 -9.32 -0.60
N ALA A 10 -9.92 -9.23 0.27
CA ALA A 10 -9.98 -8.32 1.39
C ALA A 10 -9.65 -6.90 0.89
N SER A 11 -10.71 -6.12 0.65
CA SER A 11 -10.72 -4.66 0.80
C SER A 11 -9.65 -4.24 1.82
N ASN A 12 -8.77 -3.31 1.47
CA ASN A 12 -7.79 -2.74 2.40
C ASN A 12 -8.52 -2.41 3.72
N PRO A 13 -8.30 -3.19 4.81
CA PRO A 13 -9.26 -3.20 5.92
C PRO A 13 -9.26 -1.91 6.75
N GLY A 14 -8.30 -1.01 6.51
CA GLY A 14 -8.03 0.14 7.37
C GLY A 14 -7.67 -0.27 8.81
N PRO A 15 -7.14 0.66 9.63
CA PRO A 15 -6.32 1.77 9.22
C PRO A 15 -4.87 1.32 9.16
N TRP A 16 -4.25 1.58 8.02
CA TRP A 16 -2.84 1.32 7.83
C TRP A 16 -1.99 2.05 8.89
N GLN A 17 -0.78 1.57 9.11
CA GLN A 17 0.18 2.15 10.05
C GLN A 17 1.44 2.59 9.31
N PHE A 18 1.99 3.73 9.71
CA PHE A 18 3.28 4.20 9.23
C PHE A 18 4.41 3.77 10.17
N HIS A 19 5.50 3.27 9.58
CA HIS A 19 6.71 2.87 10.28
C HIS A 19 7.93 3.55 9.66
N VAL A 20 8.77 4.15 10.49
CA VAL A 20 10.07 4.70 10.01
C VAL A 20 10.98 3.58 9.51
N ARG A 21 10.96 2.41 10.15
CA ARG A 21 11.61 1.18 9.69
C ARG A 21 10.78 -0.05 10.01
N ARG A 22 10.68 -0.98 9.06
CA ARG A 22 10.07 -2.30 9.26
C ARG A 22 10.65 -3.32 8.27
N TYR A 23 10.98 -4.53 8.73
CA TYR A 23 11.57 -5.61 7.91
C TYR A 23 12.79 -5.19 7.05
N GLY A 24 13.63 -4.26 7.56
CA GLY A 24 14.77 -3.72 6.82
C GLY A 24 14.44 -2.62 5.81
N LEU A 25 13.16 -2.35 5.55
CA LEU A 25 12.68 -1.27 4.70
C LEU A 25 12.52 0.03 5.51
N GLY A 26 12.88 1.15 4.90
CA GLY A 26 12.63 2.48 5.46
C GLY A 26 11.30 3.04 4.99
N HIS A 27 10.64 3.80 5.86
CA HIS A 27 9.45 4.60 5.54
C HIS A 27 8.35 3.74 4.90
N VAL A 28 7.68 2.96 5.72
CA VAL A 28 6.78 1.87 5.31
C VAL A 28 5.37 2.16 5.79
N VAL A 29 4.39 1.90 4.93
CA VAL A 29 2.97 1.85 5.29
C VAL A 29 2.53 0.39 5.26
N THR A 30 1.93 -0.09 6.34
CA THR A 30 1.38 -1.45 6.43
C THR A 30 -0.12 -1.44 6.66
N ASP A 31 -0.83 -2.44 6.15
CA ASP A 31 -2.25 -2.64 6.46
C ASP A 31 -2.46 -3.04 7.94
N ALA A 32 -3.72 -3.25 8.33
CA ALA A 32 -4.07 -3.70 9.68
C ALA A 32 -3.47 -5.06 10.07
N ASN A 33 -3.14 -5.90 9.08
CA ASN A 33 -2.54 -7.22 9.27
C ASN A 33 -1.00 -7.16 9.30
N GLY A 34 -0.41 -5.99 9.11
CA GLY A 34 1.04 -5.80 9.04
C GLY A 34 1.66 -6.14 7.69
N SER A 35 0.85 -6.34 6.65
CA SER A 35 1.29 -6.49 5.25
C SER A 35 1.77 -5.15 4.72
N VAL A 36 2.90 -5.13 4.00
CA VAL A 36 3.42 -3.89 3.42
C VAL A 36 2.53 -3.45 2.25
N MET A 37 1.99 -2.23 2.36
CA MET A 37 1.22 -1.57 1.31
C MET A 37 2.10 -0.64 0.46
N ALA A 38 3.02 0.08 1.11
CA ALA A 38 3.98 0.96 0.46
C ALA A 38 5.30 1.01 1.23
N SER A 39 6.40 1.27 0.54
CA SER A 39 7.73 1.49 1.14
C SER A 39 8.44 2.64 0.44
N SER A 40 9.47 3.20 1.08
CA SER A 40 10.18 4.37 0.59
C SER A 40 9.27 5.60 0.41
N VAL A 41 8.22 5.74 1.24
CA VAL A 41 7.38 6.94 1.17
C VAL A 41 8.19 8.21 1.49
N PRO A 42 7.88 9.34 0.83
CA PRO A 42 8.66 10.57 0.97
C PRO A 42 8.91 10.97 2.41
N ILE A 43 10.14 11.42 2.69
CA ILE A 43 10.53 11.93 4.01
C ILE A 43 9.63 13.12 4.35
N GLY A 44 9.01 13.10 5.53
CA GLY A 44 8.06 14.12 5.98
C GLY A 44 6.59 13.81 5.68
N ALA A 45 6.28 12.83 4.82
CA ALA A 45 4.90 12.37 4.61
C ALA A 45 4.42 11.44 5.74
N GLY A 46 5.33 10.88 6.54
CA GLY A 46 5.04 9.92 7.62
C GLY A 46 3.97 10.37 8.61
N PRO A 47 4.06 11.57 9.21
CA PRO A 47 3.04 12.08 10.12
C PRO A 47 1.65 12.19 9.48
N LEU A 48 1.58 12.63 8.22
CA LEU A 48 0.31 12.74 7.49
C LEU A 48 -0.29 11.36 7.20
N LEU A 49 0.56 10.40 6.78
CA LEU A 49 0.13 9.02 6.52
C LEU A 49 -0.32 8.30 7.79
N ALA A 50 0.32 8.59 8.94
CA ALA A 50 -0.08 8.08 10.24
C ALA A 50 -1.40 8.69 10.74
N ALA A 51 -1.64 9.98 10.44
CA ALA A 51 -2.86 10.69 10.83
C ALA A 51 -4.06 10.41 9.91
N GLY A 52 -3.84 9.91 8.69
CA GLY A 52 -4.89 9.65 7.70
C GLY A 52 -6.12 8.91 8.25
N PRO A 53 -5.94 7.80 8.99
CA PRO A 53 -7.02 7.11 9.68
C PRO A 53 -7.87 7.99 10.60
N GLU A 54 -7.23 8.76 11.47
CA GLU A 54 -7.91 9.61 12.44
C GLU A 54 -8.61 10.79 11.75
N LEU A 55 -8.00 11.31 10.68
CA LEU A 55 -8.59 12.35 9.84
C LEU A 55 -9.86 11.85 9.14
N LEU A 56 -9.86 10.63 8.59
CA LEU A 56 -11.03 10.04 7.96
C LEU A 56 -12.17 9.85 8.97
N ALA A 57 -11.85 9.34 10.17
CA ALA A 57 -12.82 9.20 11.25
C ALA A 57 -13.38 10.56 11.72
N ALA A 58 -12.55 11.61 11.75
CA ALA A 58 -13.01 12.97 12.07
C ALA A 58 -13.98 13.50 11.00
N LEU A 59 -13.69 13.30 9.71
CA LEU A 59 -14.57 13.72 8.62
C LEU A 59 -15.91 12.98 8.65
N GLN A 60 -15.90 11.67 8.94
CA GLN A 60 -17.14 10.88 9.13
C GLN A 60 -18.01 11.47 10.24
N ARG A 61 -17.41 11.78 11.40
CA ARG A 61 -18.14 12.40 12.52
C ARG A 61 -18.71 13.77 12.14
N VAL A 62 -17.99 14.57 11.36
CA VAL A 62 -18.48 15.87 10.88
C VAL A 62 -19.68 15.68 9.96
N ALA A 63 -19.62 14.72 9.02
CA ALA A 63 -20.73 14.43 8.12
C ALA A 63 -21.99 13.95 8.89
N GLU A 64 -21.83 13.18 9.97
CA GLU A 64 -22.93 12.66 10.78
C GLU A 64 -23.55 13.69 11.74
N LEU A 65 -22.71 14.50 12.40
CA LEU A 65 -23.15 15.32 13.54
C LEU A 65 -23.47 16.77 13.15
N VAL A 66 -22.96 17.25 12.02
CA VAL A 66 -23.16 18.63 11.59
C VAL A 66 -24.40 18.71 10.69
N PRO A 67 -25.25 19.75 10.85
CA PRO A 67 -26.45 19.91 10.01
C PRO A 67 -26.15 19.88 8.51
N ALA A 68 -26.97 19.10 7.79
CA ALA A 68 -26.92 19.01 6.35
C ALA A 68 -27.09 20.39 5.70
N GLY A 69 -26.34 20.63 4.62
CA GLY A 69 -26.32 21.91 3.91
C GLY A 69 -25.42 22.98 4.52
N SER A 70 -24.81 22.74 5.69
CA SER A 70 -23.76 23.62 6.20
C SER A 70 -22.45 23.45 5.41
N PRO A 71 -21.59 24.49 5.34
CA PRO A 71 -20.31 24.38 4.65
C PRO A 71 -19.43 23.24 5.17
N ALA A 72 -19.40 23.02 6.50
CA ALA A 72 -18.60 21.97 7.11
C ALA A 72 -19.12 20.57 6.78
N HIS A 73 -20.45 20.38 6.77
CA HIS A 73 -21.06 19.11 6.36
C HIS A 73 -20.74 18.80 4.90
N ASN A 74 -20.96 19.76 3.99
CA ASN A 74 -20.74 19.55 2.56
C ASN A 74 -19.27 19.21 2.27
N VAL A 75 -18.32 19.94 2.87
CA VAL A 75 -16.88 19.65 2.73
C VAL A 75 -16.53 18.26 3.24
N ALA A 76 -17.12 17.82 4.36
CA ALA A 76 -16.85 16.49 4.89
C ALA A 76 -17.40 15.39 3.97
N VAL A 77 -18.63 15.54 3.47
CA VAL A 77 -19.24 14.59 2.53
C VAL A 77 -18.42 14.52 1.23
N ASP A 78 -18.11 15.67 0.62
CA ASP A 78 -17.32 15.73 -0.62
C ASP A 78 -15.94 15.07 -0.44
N ALA A 79 -15.28 15.31 0.70
CA ALA A 79 -13.98 14.72 0.99
C ALA A 79 -14.07 13.18 1.15
N LEU A 80 -15.13 12.68 1.78
CA LEU A 80 -15.38 11.25 1.94
C LEU A 80 -15.72 10.57 0.61
N GLU A 81 -16.52 11.22 -0.24
CA GLU A 81 -16.85 10.73 -1.58
C GLU A 81 -15.61 10.66 -2.48
N GLN A 82 -14.82 11.74 -2.52
CA GLN A 82 -13.56 11.76 -3.28
C GLN A 82 -12.56 10.71 -2.78
N PHE A 83 -12.52 10.46 -1.47
CA PHE A 83 -11.69 9.40 -0.91
C PHE A 83 -12.18 8.03 -1.38
N ALA A 84 -13.48 7.75 -1.30
CA ALA A 84 -14.06 6.48 -1.75
C ALA A 84 -13.88 6.24 -3.25
N GLU A 85 -14.05 7.27 -4.07
CA GLU A 85 -13.80 7.21 -5.52
C GLU A 85 -12.35 6.87 -5.83
N ARG A 86 -11.40 7.54 -5.16
CA ARG A 86 -9.97 7.29 -5.35
C ARG A 86 -9.54 5.90 -4.89
N GLU A 87 -10.09 5.40 -3.77
CA GLU A 87 -9.87 4.02 -3.33
C GLU A 87 -10.42 3.03 -4.38
N GLY A 88 -11.61 3.32 -4.94
CA GLY A 88 -12.22 2.51 -6.00
C GLY A 88 -11.40 2.48 -7.30
N MET A 89 -10.88 3.63 -7.74
CA MET A 89 -10.00 3.72 -8.91
C MET A 89 -8.66 3.02 -8.68
N THR A 90 -8.05 3.21 -7.51
CA THR A 90 -6.78 2.56 -7.14
C THR A 90 -6.94 1.03 -7.11
N LEU A 91 -8.08 0.52 -6.65
CA LEU A 91 -8.39 -0.91 -6.66
C LEU A 91 -8.58 -1.45 -8.08
N ALA A 92 -9.14 -0.65 -9.00
CA ALA A 92 -9.32 -1.03 -10.40
C ALA A 92 -7.99 -1.04 -11.19
N ASP A 93 -7.08 -0.10 -10.89
CA ASP A 93 -5.75 -0.01 -11.51
C ASP A 93 -4.72 -0.96 -10.89
N TRP A 94 -5.02 -1.54 -9.73
CA TRP A 94 -4.12 -2.48 -9.06
C TRP A 94 -4.05 -3.81 -9.83
N GLN A 95 -3.03 -3.96 -10.68
CA GLN A 95 -2.55 -5.26 -11.10
C GLN A 95 -1.46 -5.70 -10.13
N PRO A 96 -1.58 -6.86 -9.44
CA PRO A 96 -0.46 -7.41 -8.72
C PRO A 96 0.64 -7.66 -9.75
N ALA A 97 1.80 -7.00 -9.57
CA ALA A 97 2.98 -7.29 -10.36
C ALA A 97 3.14 -8.81 -10.38
N THR A 98 2.95 -9.40 -11.56
CA THR A 98 3.20 -10.81 -11.80
C THR A 98 4.57 -11.11 -11.22
N THR A 99 4.59 -11.99 -10.22
CA THR A 99 5.79 -12.50 -9.56
C THR A 99 6.88 -12.64 -10.60
N HIS A 100 7.85 -11.72 -10.57
CA HIS A 100 9.04 -11.82 -11.39
C HIS A 100 9.79 -13.02 -10.80
N GLN A 101 9.45 -14.21 -11.29
CA GLN A 101 10.15 -15.45 -11.01
C GLN A 101 11.58 -15.18 -11.45
N SER A 102 12.44 -14.82 -10.50
CA SER A 102 13.88 -14.75 -10.68
C SER A 102 14.33 -16.14 -11.09
N ARG A 103 14.30 -16.42 -12.39
CA ARG A 103 15.07 -17.50 -12.98
C ARG A 103 16.52 -17.12 -12.76
N HIS A 104 17.08 -17.70 -11.70
CA HIS A 104 18.51 -17.73 -11.43
C HIS A 104 19.28 -18.01 -12.73
N PRO A 105 20.19 -17.13 -13.19
CA PRO A 105 21.16 -17.55 -14.18
C PRO A 105 22.11 -18.52 -13.48
N ASN A 106 21.98 -19.81 -13.79
CA ASN A 106 22.93 -20.83 -13.39
C ASN A 106 24.31 -20.43 -13.93
N GLN A 107 25.17 -19.90 -13.06
CA GLN A 107 26.58 -19.69 -13.36
C GLN A 107 27.23 -21.05 -13.58
N ARG A 108 27.44 -21.40 -14.85
CA ARG A 108 28.35 -22.49 -15.22
C ARG A 108 29.76 -21.92 -15.32
N LEU A 109 30.41 -21.77 -14.18
CA LEU A 109 31.86 -21.65 -14.09
C LEU A 109 32.47 -23.04 -14.34
N GLN A 110 32.92 -23.32 -15.57
CA GLN A 110 33.91 -24.37 -15.82
C GLN A 110 34.94 -23.91 -16.86
N GLY A 111 36.10 -23.51 -16.33
CA GLY A 111 37.42 -23.86 -16.84
C GLY A 111 37.81 -23.45 -18.26
N THR A 112 38.53 -22.35 -18.38
CA THR A 112 39.56 -22.18 -19.41
C THR A 112 40.79 -23.01 -19.04
N PRO A 113 41.35 -23.85 -19.93
CA PRO A 113 42.76 -24.19 -19.87
C PRO A 113 43.55 -23.29 -20.82
N ALA A 114 44.53 -22.62 -20.23
CA ALA A 114 45.50 -21.77 -20.89
C ALA A 114 46.34 -22.53 -21.93
N SER A 115 46.78 -21.75 -22.91
CA SER A 115 47.72 -22.07 -23.97
C SER A 115 49.07 -22.56 -23.44
N GLY A 116 49.69 -23.53 -24.12
CA GLY A 116 51.05 -24.00 -23.85
C GLY A 116 51.59 -24.91 -24.96
N ARG A 117 52.29 -24.31 -25.92
CA ARG A 117 53.21 -24.99 -26.87
C ARG A 117 54.44 -25.53 -26.13
N PRO A 118 55.11 -26.54 -26.70
CA PRO A 118 56.38 -26.26 -27.39
C PRO A 118 56.28 -26.36 -28.91
#